data_AF-A0A7X8I0F0-F1
#
_entry.id   AF-A0A7X8I0F0-F1
#
_cell.length_a   1.000
_cell.length_b   1.000
_cell.length_c   1.000
_cell.angle_alpha   90.00
_cell.angle_beta   90.00
_cell.angle_gamma   90.00
#
_symmetry.space_group_name_H-M   'P 1'
#
loop_
_entity.id
_entity.type
_entity.pdbx_description
1 polymer ?
#
loop_
_entity_poly.entity_id
_entity_poly.type
_entity_poly.pdbx_seq_one_letter_code
_entity_poly.pdbx_strand_id
1 'polypeptide(L)'
;MDRMDYIQAVTRTRVLETRLLSRATIDRMVDAKDMEEVIRILGETEYANAIEGITRPEEYENILSSELKRVYNMMYEITKDDT
;
A
#
# COMPACT_ATOMS: atom_id res chain seq x y z
N MET A 1 24.09 13.78 2.52
CA MET A 1 23.84 12.34 2.27
C MET A 1 25.13 11.56 2.28
N ASP A 2 25.35 10.79 3.34
CA ASP A 2 26.39 9.77 3.39
C ASP A 2 26.02 8.61 2.43
N ARG A 3 27.01 7.91 1.89
CA ARG A 3 26.79 6.78 0.96
C ARG A 3 25.99 5.67 1.65
N MET A 4 26.17 5.52 2.96
CA MET A 4 25.45 4.55 3.79
C MET A 4 23.96 4.88 3.88
N ASP A 5 23.61 6.15 4.07
CA ASP A 5 22.22 6.62 4.18
C ASP A 5 21.47 6.43 2.86
N TYR A 6 22.14 6.73 1.74
CA TYR A 6 21.58 6.51 0.40
C TYR A 6 21.30 5.03 0.12
N ILE A 7 22.26 4.14 0.45
CA ILE A 7 22.07 2.69 0.28
C ILE A 7 20.92 2.18 1.16
N GLN A 8 20.81 2.68 2.39
CA GLN A 8 19.74 2.28 3.31
C GLN A 8 18.37 2.74 2.80
N ALA A 9 18.26 3.98 2.31
CA ALA A 9 17.04 4.51 1.70
C ALA A 9 16.62 3.70 0.48
N VAL A 10 17.53 3.44 -0.48
CA VAL A 10 17.23 2.65 -1.68
C VAL A 10 16.80 1.23 -1.35
N THR A 11 17.46 0.59 -0.37
CA THR A 11 17.11 -0.77 0.04
C THR A 11 15.71 -0.81 0.67
N ARG A 12 15.37 0.17 1.52
CA ARG A 12 14.02 0.29 2.09
C ARG A 12 12.97 0.57 1.02
N THR A 13 13.24 1.46 0.07
CA THR A 13 12.32 1.73 -1.05
C THR A 13 12.05 0.47 -1.87
N ARG A 14 13.09 -0.30 -2.21
CA ARG A 14 12.91 -1.57 -2.95
C ARG A 14 12.06 -2.60 -2.20
N VAL A 15 12.21 -2.69 -0.88
CA VAL A 15 11.38 -3.56 -0.04
C VAL A 15 9.94 -3.05 0.03
N LEU A 16 9.71 -1.73 -0.03
CA LEU A 16 8.37 -1.18 -0.07
C LEU A 16 7.70 -1.36 -1.44
N GLU A 17 8.47 -1.30 -2.53
CA GLU A 17 7.98 -1.57 -3.89
C GLU A 17 7.38 -2.98 -4.01
N THR A 18 7.91 -3.98 -3.29
CA THR A 18 7.34 -5.34 -3.31
C THR A 18 5.99 -5.44 -2.62
N ARG A 19 5.57 -4.40 -1.87
CA ARG A 19 4.29 -4.36 -1.15
C ARG A 19 3.19 -3.65 -1.94
N LEU A 20 3.54 -3.05 -3.08
CA LEU A 20 2.58 -2.39 -3.96
C LEU A 20 1.69 -3.42 -4.68
N LEU A 21 0.46 -3.02 -5.03
CA LEU A 21 -0.43 -3.86 -5.82
C LEU A 21 0.21 -4.18 -7.17
N SER A 22 0.35 -5.48 -7.45
CA SER A 22 0.84 -5.93 -8.73
C SER A 22 -0.18 -5.65 -9.83
N ARG A 23 0.29 -5.49 -11.08
CA ARG A 23 -0.60 -5.35 -12.24
C ARG A 23 -1.63 -6.50 -12.32
N ALA A 24 -1.21 -7.74 -12.06
CA ALA A 24 -2.10 -8.89 -12.07
C ALA A 24 -3.21 -8.81 -11.01
N THR A 25 -2.90 -8.22 -9.85
CA THR A 25 -3.90 -7.97 -8.80
C THR A 25 -4.91 -6.92 -9.22
N ILE A 26 -4.44 -5.83 -9.85
CA ILE A 26 -5.30 -4.77 -10.38
C ILE A 26 -6.22 -5.32 -11.47
N ASP A 27 -5.70 -6.13 -12.40
CA ASP A 27 -6.49 -6.75 -13.47
C ASP A 27 -7.60 -7.64 -12.88
N ARG A 28 -7.29 -8.45 -11.86
CA ARG A 28 -8.28 -9.23 -11.10
C ARG A 28 -9.35 -8.36 -10.44
N MET A 29 -8.98 -7.19 -9.91
CA MET A 29 -9.95 -6.27 -9.29
C MET A 29 -10.89 -5.63 -10.32
N VAL A 30 -10.41 -5.40 -11.54
CA VAL A 30 -11.24 -4.88 -12.65
C VAL A 30 -12.25 -5.94 -13.11
N ASP A 31 -11.86 -7.21 -13.10
CA ASP A 31 -12.72 -8.34 -13.49
C ASP A 31 -13.72 -8.77 -12.39
N ALA A 32 -13.62 -8.21 -11.19
CA ALA A 32 -14.49 -8.55 -10.05
C ALA A 32 -15.94 -8.13 -10.32
N LYS A 33 -16.91 -8.98 -9.94
CA LYS A 33 -18.33 -8.73 -10.22
C LYS A 33 -18.95 -7.68 -9.29
N ASP A 34 -18.41 -7.54 -8.08
CA ASP A 34 -18.93 -6.68 -7.04
C ASP A 34 -17.83 -6.22 -6.07
N MET A 35 -18.17 -5.24 -5.22
CA MET A 35 -17.23 -4.65 -4.27
C MET A 35 -16.75 -5.65 -3.20
N GLU A 36 -17.57 -6.66 -2.85
CA GLU A 36 -17.16 -7.69 -1.88
C GLU A 36 -16.04 -8.56 -2.45
N GLU A 37 -16.08 -8.86 -3.74
CA GLU A 37 -15.03 -9.60 -4.43
C GLU A 37 -13.74 -8.78 -4.52
N VAL A 38 -13.84 -7.47 -4.78
CA VAL A 38 -12.68 -6.55 -4.74
C VAL A 38 -12.03 -6.52 -3.34
N ILE A 39 -12.85 -6.43 -2.28
CA ILE A 39 -12.35 -6.46 -0.89
C ILE A 39 -11.66 -7.79 -0.58
N ARG A 40 -12.21 -8.92 -1.06
CA ARG A 40 -11.59 -10.24 -0.92
C ARG A 40 -10.22 -10.30 -1.62
N ILE A 41 -10.15 -9.81 -2.86
CA ILE A 41 -8.90 -9.76 -3.62
C ILE A 41 -7.85 -8.93 -2.89
N LEU A 42 -8.22 -7.81 -2.30
CA LEU A 42 -7.32 -7.00 -1.48
C LEU A 42 -6.89 -7.69 -0.19
N GLY A 43 -7.76 -8.51 0.40
CA GLY A 43 -7.46 -9.30 1.59
C GLY A 43 -6.42 -10.39 1.37
N GLU A 44 -6.19 -10.78 0.11
CA GLU A 44 -5.11 -11.68 -0.27
C GLU A 44 -3.76 -10.96 -0.46
N THR A 45 -3.73 -9.62 -0.37
CA THR A 45 -2.53 -8.80 -0.59
C THR A 45 -1.94 -8.30 0.72
N GLU A 46 -0.77 -7.65 0.65
CA GLU A 46 -0.16 -6.92 1.77
C GLU A 46 -1.08 -5.83 2.37
N TYR A 47 -2.15 -5.43 1.66
CA TYR A 47 -3.16 -4.48 2.14
C TYR A 47 -4.23 -5.13 3.03
N ALA A 48 -4.17 -6.43 3.31
CA ALA A 48 -5.11 -7.13 4.19
C ALA A 48 -5.28 -6.45 5.56
N ASN A 49 -4.16 -5.99 6.16
CA ASN A 49 -4.18 -5.31 7.46
C ASN A 49 -4.92 -3.96 7.42
N ALA A 50 -4.98 -3.33 6.25
CA ALA A 50 -5.70 -2.07 6.07
C ALA A 50 -7.21 -2.25 6.03
N ILE A 51 -7.64 -3.40 5.51
CA ILE A 51 -9.04 -3.70 5.21
C ILE A 51 -9.70 -4.57 6.27
N GLU A 52 -8.96 -5.05 7.27
CA GLU A 52 -9.47 -5.83 8.40
C GLU A 52 -10.57 -5.07 9.19
N GLY A 53 -10.64 -3.74 9.05
CA GLY A 53 -11.69 -2.89 9.63
C GLY A 53 -12.91 -2.62 8.73
N ILE A 54 -12.95 -3.12 7.49
CA ILE A 54 -14.06 -2.85 6.56
C ILE A 54 -15.30 -3.65 6.97
N THR A 55 -16.32 -2.97 7.48
CA THR A 55 -17.65 -3.55 7.69
C THR A 55 -18.66 -3.15 6.62
N ARG A 56 -18.38 -2.09 5.84
CA ARG A 56 -19.25 -1.60 4.77
C ARG A 56 -18.47 -1.34 3.48
N PRO A 57 -18.98 -1.78 2.30
CA PRO A 57 -18.32 -1.55 1.01
C PRO A 57 -18.06 -0.06 0.70
N GLU A 58 -18.86 0.83 1.26
CA GLU A 58 -18.76 2.29 1.09
C GLU A 58 -17.53 2.90 1.78
N GLU A 59 -16.95 2.21 2.77
CA GLU A 59 -15.78 2.68 3.52
C GLU A 59 -14.46 2.37 2.81
N TYR A 60 -14.52 1.61 1.73
CA TYR A 60 -13.37 1.18 0.94
C TYR A 60 -12.51 2.35 0.42
N GLU A 61 -13.15 3.37 -0.17
CA GLU A 61 -12.46 4.57 -0.68
C GLU A 61 -11.72 5.33 0.43
N ASN A 62 -12.35 5.45 1.60
CA ASN A 62 -11.75 6.11 2.76
C ASN A 62 -10.52 5.36 3.26
N ILE A 63 -10.57 4.02 3.27
CA ILE A 63 -9.47 3.18 3.74
C ILE A 63 -8.31 3.19 2.74
N LEU A 64 -8.56 3.03 1.44
CA LEU A 64 -7.54 3.20 0.40
C LEU A 64 -6.88 4.56 0.47
N SER A 65 -7.66 5.62 0.64
CA SER A 65 -7.15 6.98 0.81
C SER A 65 -6.29 7.11 2.07
N SER A 66 -6.67 6.45 3.18
CA SER A 66 -5.88 6.43 4.41
C SER A 66 -4.57 5.64 4.25
N GLU A 67 -4.61 4.53 3.53
CA GLU A 67 -3.46 3.67 3.23
C GLU A 67 -2.45 4.39 2.34
N LEU A 68 -2.95 5.04 1.30
CA LEU A 68 -2.13 5.85 0.42
C LEU A 68 -1.43 6.95 1.22
N LYS A 69 -2.15 7.68 2.08
CA LYS A 69 -1.56 8.67 2.99
C LYS A 69 -0.54 8.06 3.93
N ARG A 70 -0.77 6.87 4.50
CA ARG A 70 0.19 6.18 5.36
C ARG A 70 1.46 5.83 4.59
N VAL A 71 1.34 5.29 3.37
CA VAL A 71 2.49 4.96 2.52
C VAL A 71 3.29 6.21 2.17
N TYR A 72 2.62 7.32 1.81
CA TYR A 72 3.29 8.59 1.57
C TYR A 72 3.98 9.11 2.84
N ASN A 73 3.32 9.10 3.99
CA ASN A 73 3.93 9.51 5.26
C ASN A 73 5.14 8.66 5.61
N MET A 74 5.06 7.34 5.42
CA MET A 74 6.19 6.42 5.61
C MET A 74 7.34 6.75 4.65
N MET A 75 7.06 7.07 3.39
CA MET A 75 8.07 7.54 2.45
C MET A 75 8.69 8.86 2.91
N TYR A 76 7.88 9.82 3.36
CA TYR A 76 8.37 11.09 3.90
C TYR A 76 9.26 10.89 5.14
N GLU A 77 8.88 10.00 6.06
CA GLU A 77 9.69 9.63 7.22
C GLU A 77 11.02 8.98 6.82
N ILE A 78 11.00 8.08 5.82
CA ILE A 78 12.21 7.42 5.32
C ILE A 78 13.11 8.41 4.57
N THR A 79 12.53 9.43 3.92
CA THR A 79 13.29 10.45 3.17
C THR A 79 13.72 11.66 3.99
N LYS A 80 13.25 11.79 5.25
CA LYS A 80 13.68 12.88 6.11
C LYS A 80 15.15 12.66 6.47
N ASP A 81 16.01 13.39 5.77
CA ASP A 81 17.38 13.69 6.17
C ASP A 81 17.26 14.37 7.55
N ASP A 82 17.88 13.79 8.58
CA ASP A 82 18.05 14.45 9.87
C ASP A 82 18.92 15.70 9.63
N THR A 83 18.28 16.85 9.37
CA THR A 83 18.91 18.18 9.49
C THR A 83 18.99 18.62 10.94
#